data_AF-A0A7S3Z4E7-F1
#
_entry.id   AF-A0A7S3Z4E7-F1
#
_cell.length_a   1.000
_cell.length_b   1.000
_cell.length_c   1.000
_cell.angle_alpha   90.00
_cell.angle_beta   90.00
_cell.angle_gamma   90.00
#
_symmetry.space_group_name_H-M   'P 1'
#
loop_
_entity.id
_entity.type
_entity.pdbx_description
1 polymer ?
#
loop_
_entity_poly.entity_id
_entity_poly.type
_entity_poly.pdbx_seq_one_letter_code
_entity_poly.pdbx_strand_id
1 'polypeptide(L)'
;MARSMRRVALQLDYYLSSQFAGVAVAKERGLYAREGISLDLLPLCPPGDEAMIISKASENDTSGPHVFLGTCEQNVLIPEIDEKKLKLRGVAAMLGSTPLALAALPGDTGSHGVGGMGADLRDSRRVGAHVDTVELIRRLMPKNTEVIGVSREDKLKMLESGEIDAVQVYDVMETLSIEERLGVTPRVMRLEDHLMQMSGSTLGYAQVLFAPEKSLECQESRETIRAFLSATFAGWEECLRDPETAARVVYEVQDSAKEHTHWVDSLDFTRRSLDKINTLVRKTRRGHVLGSINPDQWSLATEWLRDGKGGSETLDPTIWGPSPNAMVGQDVSKKYQRKYLIEGGVPTSQGGVPKQKGGYPAPRLAVITVGENALGITHKEGPARKAWPQAQWEGSWFDKESTGKAWGVDVKETVLPESATTDDVVREIRKCVASGVDGIQLMWPLPKHIDTARVYGEIPLEVDADGAHYSGQVALGNLEHPLPVTPKAILWMMEHYGVDIKGKSCLVVGRSRLVGAPLAQALTLRGAVVTVAHSE
;
A
#
# COMPACT_ATOMS: atom_id res chain seq x y z
N MET A 1 17.44 -25.08 -32.91
CA MET A 1 17.14 -25.95 -31.76
C MET A 1 16.14 -25.23 -30.89
N ALA A 2 14.97 -25.82 -30.62
CA ALA A 2 14.02 -25.25 -29.65
C ALA A 2 14.70 -25.22 -28.28
N ARG A 3 14.74 -24.06 -27.63
CA ARG A 3 15.30 -23.91 -26.28
C ARG A 3 14.39 -24.73 -25.35
N SER A 4 14.95 -25.71 -24.63
CA SER A 4 14.19 -26.51 -23.66
C SER A 4 13.50 -25.56 -22.66
N MET A 5 12.19 -25.69 -22.49
CA MET A 5 11.43 -24.85 -21.55
C MET A 5 11.80 -25.24 -20.12
N ARG A 6 12.05 -24.23 -19.28
CA ARG A 6 12.34 -24.43 -17.86
C ARG A 6 11.02 -24.68 -17.14
N ARG A 7 10.96 -25.69 -16.27
CA ARG A 7 9.71 -26.10 -15.62
C ARG A 7 9.58 -25.44 -14.24
N VAL A 8 8.42 -24.89 -13.96
CA VAL A 8 8.05 -24.33 -12.65
C VAL A 8 6.80 -25.04 -12.16
N ALA A 9 6.87 -25.62 -10.97
CA ALA A 9 5.72 -26.16 -10.25
C ALA A 9 5.24 -25.12 -9.24
N LEU A 10 3.99 -24.68 -9.39
CA LEU A 10 3.39 -23.67 -8.52
C LEU A 10 2.24 -24.30 -7.72
N GLN A 11 2.40 -24.30 -6.40
CA GLN A 11 1.35 -24.66 -5.45
C GLN A 11 0.61 -23.40 -4.99
N LEU A 12 -0.68 -23.32 -5.31
CA LEU A 12 -1.54 -22.26 -4.81
C LEU A 12 -2.08 -22.63 -3.41
N ASP A 13 -2.20 -21.64 -2.53
CA ASP A 13 -2.87 -21.73 -1.22
C ASP A 13 -4.40 -21.67 -1.33
N TYR A 14 -4.92 -21.33 -2.49
CA TYR A 14 -6.35 -21.26 -2.74
C TYR A 14 -6.68 -21.59 -4.20
N TYR A 15 -7.98 -21.68 -4.51
CA TYR A 15 -8.46 -21.92 -5.86
C TYR A 15 -7.98 -20.86 -6.84
N LEU A 16 -7.68 -21.28 -8.07
CA LEU A 16 -7.42 -20.35 -9.16
C LEU A 16 -8.69 -19.51 -9.38
N SER A 17 -8.62 -18.25 -8.95
CA SER A 17 -9.73 -17.31 -8.83
C SER A 17 -9.19 -15.89 -9.04
N SER A 18 -9.99 -14.86 -8.77
CA SER A 18 -9.55 -13.45 -8.83
C SER A 18 -8.27 -13.19 -8.02
N GLN A 19 -8.04 -13.94 -6.93
CA GLN A 19 -6.82 -13.84 -6.12
C GLN A 19 -5.56 -14.15 -6.92
N PHE A 20 -5.63 -15.02 -7.92
CA PHE A 20 -4.51 -15.39 -8.80
C PHE A 20 -4.70 -14.88 -10.24
N ALA A 21 -5.44 -13.79 -10.42
CA ALA A 21 -5.77 -13.28 -11.75
C ALA A 21 -4.52 -13.02 -12.62
N GLY A 22 -3.42 -12.51 -12.05
CA GLY A 22 -2.17 -12.34 -12.79
C GLY A 22 -1.59 -13.66 -13.33
N VAL A 23 -1.70 -14.76 -12.57
CA VAL A 23 -1.27 -16.10 -13.02
C VAL A 23 -2.20 -16.61 -14.13
N ALA A 24 -3.52 -16.48 -13.95
CA ALA A 24 -4.53 -16.88 -14.93
C ALA A 24 -4.33 -16.15 -16.27
N VAL A 25 -4.22 -14.82 -16.24
CA VAL A 25 -3.99 -13.98 -17.43
C VAL A 25 -2.64 -14.28 -18.07
N ALA A 26 -1.57 -14.43 -17.28
CA ALA A 26 -0.25 -14.77 -17.83
C ALA A 26 -0.24 -16.13 -18.53
N LYS A 27 -0.98 -17.12 -18.01
CA LYS A 27 -1.14 -18.43 -18.62
C LYS A 27 -1.93 -18.34 -19.92
N GLU A 28 -3.10 -17.71 -19.90
CA GLU A 28 -3.99 -17.58 -21.07
C GLU A 28 -3.32 -16.81 -22.23
N ARG A 29 -2.57 -15.76 -21.91
CA ARG A 29 -1.83 -14.96 -22.90
C ARG A 29 -0.52 -15.59 -23.38
N GLY A 30 -0.16 -16.75 -22.85
CA GLY A 30 1.08 -17.45 -23.15
C GLY A 30 2.34 -16.69 -22.71
N LEU A 31 2.27 -15.85 -21.68
CA LEU A 31 3.41 -15.04 -21.21
C LEU A 31 4.51 -15.92 -20.62
N TYR A 32 4.15 -16.98 -19.89
CA TYR A 32 5.11 -17.96 -19.39
C TYR A 32 5.90 -18.62 -20.52
N ALA A 33 5.22 -19.02 -21.60
CA ALA A 33 5.89 -19.65 -22.75
C ALA A 33 6.85 -18.67 -23.45
N ARG A 34 6.51 -17.38 -23.53
CA ARG A 34 7.41 -16.33 -24.07
C ARG A 34 8.68 -16.14 -23.23
N GLU A 35 8.56 -16.31 -21.92
CA GLU A 35 9.69 -16.30 -20.96
C GLU A 35 10.44 -17.65 -20.89
N GLY A 36 10.06 -18.62 -21.73
CA GLY A 36 10.65 -19.96 -21.76
C GLY A 36 10.32 -20.79 -20.51
N ILE A 37 9.17 -20.53 -19.89
CA ILE A 37 8.66 -21.22 -18.70
C ILE A 37 7.50 -22.14 -19.08
N SER A 38 7.60 -23.40 -18.66
CA SER A 38 6.50 -24.36 -18.63
C SER A 38 5.94 -24.41 -17.22
N LEU A 39 4.76 -23.83 -17.01
CA LEU A 39 4.10 -23.75 -15.71
C LEU A 39 3.24 -25.00 -15.45
N ASP A 40 3.48 -25.64 -14.32
CA ASP A 40 2.73 -26.77 -13.79
C ASP A 40 1.99 -26.30 -12.53
N LEU A 41 0.65 -26.20 -12.59
CA LEU A 41 -0.17 -25.84 -11.43
C LEU A 41 -0.48 -27.11 -10.65
N LEU A 42 0.02 -27.19 -9.42
CA LEU A 42 -0.16 -28.37 -8.57
C LEU A 42 -1.60 -28.46 -8.05
N PRO A 43 -2.08 -29.67 -7.67
CA PRO A 43 -3.42 -29.86 -7.14
C PRO A 43 -3.71 -28.93 -5.96
N LEU A 44 -4.97 -28.52 -5.85
CA LEU A 44 -5.43 -27.58 -4.84
C LEU A 44 -5.11 -28.06 -3.42
N CYS A 45 -4.72 -27.12 -2.58
CA CYS A 45 -4.78 -27.31 -1.15
C CYS A 45 -6.19 -26.94 -0.67
N PRO A 46 -6.88 -27.82 0.07
CA PRO A 46 -8.09 -27.43 0.77
C PRO A 46 -7.81 -26.22 1.67
N PRO A 47 -8.71 -25.22 1.72
CA PRO A 47 -8.54 -24.09 2.62
C PRO A 47 -8.43 -24.57 4.08
N GLY A 48 -7.48 -24.06 4.86
CA GLY A 48 -7.18 -24.52 6.23
C GLY A 48 -6.08 -25.61 6.32
N ASP A 49 -5.57 -26.10 5.18
CA ASP A 49 -4.45 -27.04 5.12
C ASP A 49 -3.13 -26.37 4.66
N GLU A 50 -3.03 -25.03 4.72
CA GLU A 50 -1.89 -24.26 4.22
C GLU A 50 -0.56 -24.69 4.87
N ALA A 51 -0.60 -25.06 6.15
CA ALA A 51 0.53 -25.63 6.89
C ALA A 51 1.11 -26.89 6.20
N MET A 52 0.26 -27.70 5.56
CA MET A 52 0.66 -28.89 4.80
C MET A 52 1.42 -28.50 3.53
N ILE A 53 0.95 -27.48 2.79
CA ILE A 53 1.66 -26.95 1.60
C ILE A 53 3.06 -26.51 1.99
N ILE A 54 3.17 -25.70 3.05
CA ILE A 54 4.43 -25.12 3.48
C ILE A 54 5.41 -26.23 3.88
N SER A 55 4.92 -27.27 4.58
CA SER A 55 5.72 -28.43 4.95
C SER A 55 6.19 -29.22 3.73
N LYS A 56 5.29 -29.57 2.79
CA LYS A 56 5.61 -30.27 1.53
C LYS A 56 6.56 -29.47 0.64
N ALA A 57 6.43 -28.16 0.61
CA ALA A 57 7.33 -27.28 -0.12
C ALA A 57 8.78 -27.42 0.37
N SER A 58 8.98 -27.54 1.69
CA SER A 58 10.31 -27.76 2.27
C SER A 58 10.91 -29.13 1.92
N GLU A 59 10.06 -30.14 1.68
CA GLU A 59 10.48 -31.49 1.27
C GLU A 59 10.88 -31.53 -0.21
N ASN A 60 10.34 -30.62 -1.03
CA ASN A 60 10.71 -30.43 -2.44
C ASN A 60 12.09 -29.76 -2.63
N ASP A 61 12.96 -29.83 -1.62
CA ASP A 61 14.37 -29.43 -1.59
C ASP A 61 15.27 -30.28 -2.51
N THR A 62 14.79 -30.60 -3.70
CA THR A 62 15.51 -31.39 -4.70
C THR A 62 16.14 -30.46 -5.72
N SER A 63 17.45 -30.62 -5.94
CA SER A 63 18.22 -29.90 -6.96
C SER A 63 17.94 -30.46 -8.37
N GLY A 64 16.66 -30.55 -8.75
CA GLY A 64 16.19 -31.07 -10.03
C GLY A 64 15.96 -29.97 -11.09
N PRO A 65 15.63 -30.33 -12.34
CA PRO A 65 15.35 -29.38 -13.43
C PRO A 65 14.01 -28.63 -13.29
N HIS A 66 13.42 -28.64 -12.10
CA HIS A 66 12.08 -28.12 -11.81
C HIS A 66 12.18 -27.21 -10.59
N VAL A 67 11.71 -25.97 -10.73
CA VAL A 67 11.65 -25.02 -9.62
C VAL A 67 10.28 -25.10 -8.97
N PHE A 68 10.25 -25.30 -7.65
CA PHE A 68 9.03 -25.24 -6.86
C PHE A 68 8.80 -23.81 -6.33
N LEU A 69 7.56 -23.34 -6.41
CA LEU A 69 7.08 -22.13 -5.74
C LEU A 69 5.76 -22.43 -5.02
N GLY A 70 5.60 -21.91 -3.81
CA GLY A 70 4.33 -21.93 -3.09
C GLY A 70 3.79 -20.53 -2.89
N THR A 71 2.49 -20.41 -2.65
CA THR A 71 1.86 -19.17 -2.18
C THR A 71 1.28 -19.36 -0.78
N CYS A 72 1.30 -18.31 0.05
CA CYS A 72 0.60 -18.22 1.34
C CYS A 72 0.63 -16.78 1.87
N GLU A 73 -0.10 -16.46 2.93
CA GLU A 73 0.07 -15.18 3.63
C GLU A 73 1.32 -15.18 4.54
N GLN A 74 1.97 -14.02 4.71
CA GLN A 74 3.17 -13.90 5.56
C GLN A 74 2.89 -14.30 7.02
N ASN A 75 1.73 -13.92 7.55
CA ASN A 75 1.28 -14.28 8.90
C ASN A 75 0.99 -15.78 9.08
N VAL A 76 0.95 -16.57 8.00
CA VAL A 76 0.89 -18.04 8.04
C VAL A 76 2.28 -18.64 7.81
N LEU A 77 3.04 -18.09 6.85
CA LEU A 77 4.37 -18.57 6.49
C LEU A 77 5.37 -18.51 7.65
N ILE A 78 5.41 -17.38 8.37
CA ILE A 78 6.42 -17.14 9.40
C ILE A 78 6.22 -18.07 10.60
N PRO A 79 5.02 -18.20 11.21
CA PRO A 79 4.80 -19.16 12.29
C PRO A 79 5.16 -20.60 11.91
N GLU A 80 4.80 -21.04 10.70
CA GLU A 80 5.12 -22.40 10.21
C GLU A 80 6.63 -22.62 10.03
N ILE A 81 7.35 -21.63 9.49
CA ILE A 81 8.81 -21.68 9.41
C ILE A 81 9.41 -21.82 10.81
N ASP A 82 8.93 -21.05 11.78
CA ASP A 82 9.49 -21.03 13.13
C ASP A 82 9.22 -22.31 13.91
N GLU A 83 7.97 -22.78 13.88
CA GLU A 83 7.53 -23.98 14.61
C GLU A 83 8.25 -25.22 14.09
N LYS A 84 8.33 -25.37 12.76
CA LYS A 84 8.90 -26.57 12.11
C LYS A 84 10.34 -26.41 11.66
N LYS A 85 10.95 -25.22 11.86
CA LYS A 85 12.32 -24.87 11.45
C LYS A 85 12.56 -25.08 9.96
N LEU A 86 11.60 -24.67 9.13
CA LEU A 86 11.62 -24.90 7.69
C LEU A 86 12.60 -23.95 6.97
N LYS A 87 13.26 -24.45 5.92
CA LYS A 87 14.20 -23.68 5.11
C LYS A 87 13.52 -23.05 3.90
N LEU A 88 12.64 -22.10 4.16
CA LEU A 88 11.87 -21.39 3.14
C LEU A 88 12.19 -19.90 3.15
N ARG A 89 12.05 -19.26 1.99
CA ARG A 89 12.20 -17.81 1.81
C ARG A 89 11.07 -17.24 0.97
N GLY A 90 10.50 -16.12 1.42
CA GLY A 90 9.69 -15.27 0.55
C GLY A 90 10.56 -14.65 -0.54
N VAL A 91 10.05 -14.57 -1.77
CA VAL A 91 10.79 -14.02 -2.92
C VAL A 91 10.05 -12.91 -3.66
N ALA A 92 8.72 -12.90 -3.59
CA ALA A 92 7.84 -11.88 -4.16
C ALA A 92 6.50 -11.90 -3.45
N ALA A 93 5.65 -10.90 -3.66
CA ALA A 93 4.28 -10.89 -3.14
C ALA A 93 3.30 -10.49 -4.23
N MET A 94 2.16 -11.17 -4.34
CA MET A 94 1.09 -10.75 -5.25
C MET A 94 0.21 -9.67 -4.63
N LEU A 95 0.00 -9.69 -3.31
CA LEU A 95 -0.80 -8.68 -2.60
C LEU A 95 0.05 -7.95 -1.54
N GLY A 96 0.03 -6.62 -1.56
CA GLY A 96 0.92 -5.80 -0.74
C GLY A 96 0.45 -5.57 0.70
N SER A 97 -0.75 -6.03 1.04
CA SER A 97 -1.34 -6.03 2.39
C SER A 97 -2.41 -7.11 2.48
N THR A 98 -2.71 -7.60 3.68
CA THR A 98 -3.76 -8.60 3.87
C THR A 98 -5.17 -8.05 3.57
N PRO A 99 -6.07 -8.84 2.93
CA PRO A 99 -7.49 -8.51 2.83
C PRO A 99 -8.28 -8.84 4.10
N LEU A 100 -7.62 -9.40 5.13
CA LEU A 100 -8.25 -9.84 6.36
C LEU A 100 -8.92 -8.66 7.08
N ALA A 101 -10.20 -8.83 7.38
CA ALA A 101 -11.03 -7.81 7.99
C ALA A 101 -12.03 -8.43 8.96
N LEU A 102 -12.64 -7.58 9.80
CA LEU A 102 -13.89 -7.90 10.49
C LEU A 102 -15.05 -7.26 9.74
N ALA A 103 -16.12 -8.03 9.55
CA ALA A 103 -17.37 -7.55 9.00
C ALA A 103 -18.51 -7.71 10.02
N ALA A 104 -19.42 -6.74 10.04
CA ALA A 104 -20.67 -6.79 10.79
C ALA A 104 -21.83 -6.29 9.92
N LEU A 105 -23.03 -6.78 10.17
CA LEU A 105 -24.22 -6.31 9.46
C LEU A 105 -24.55 -4.85 9.84
N PRO A 106 -25.16 -4.06 8.92
CA PRO A 106 -25.55 -2.69 9.20
C PRO A 106 -26.81 -2.65 10.09
N GLY A 107 -26.70 -2.06 11.28
CA GLY A 107 -27.85 -1.81 12.18
C GLY A 107 -28.30 -3.01 13.02
N ASP A 108 -29.25 -2.76 13.92
CA ASP A 108 -29.77 -3.71 14.92
C ASP A 108 -30.60 -4.82 14.20
N THR A 109 -29.97 -5.94 13.86
CA THR A 109 -30.68 -7.12 13.32
C THR A 109 -31.45 -7.77 14.45
N GLY A 110 -32.67 -7.27 14.67
CA GLY A 110 -33.49 -7.56 15.86
C GLY A 110 -33.89 -9.03 16.04
N SER A 111 -33.78 -9.47 17.30
CA SER A 111 -34.83 -10.16 18.11
C SER A 111 -34.29 -10.59 19.48
N HIS A 112 -32.98 -10.43 19.74
CA HIS A 112 -32.33 -10.84 20.99
C HIS A 112 -31.64 -9.71 21.77
N GLY A 113 -32.20 -8.50 21.75
CA GLY A 113 -32.08 -7.56 22.88
C GLY A 113 -30.66 -7.31 23.43
N VAL A 114 -29.64 -7.22 22.58
CA VAL A 114 -28.38 -6.57 22.93
C VAL A 114 -28.34 -5.23 22.19
N GLY A 115 -29.12 -4.30 22.71
CA GLY A 115 -29.10 -2.92 22.25
C GLY A 115 -27.68 -2.35 22.36
N GLY A 116 -27.19 -1.87 21.22
CA GLY A 116 -26.11 -0.90 21.07
C GLY A 116 -24.77 -1.28 21.68
N MET A 117 -23.76 -1.47 20.82
CA MET A 117 -22.39 -1.13 21.20
C MET A 117 -21.52 -0.88 19.97
N GLY A 118 -21.09 0.38 19.82
CA GLY A 118 -20.08 0.85 18.87
C GLY A 118 -20.59 1.18 17.46
N ALA A 119 -20.48 2.45 17.06
CA ALA A 119 -20.27 2.78 15.65
C ALA A 119 -19.02 2.06 15.07
N ASP A 120 -18.17 1.58 15.98
CA ASP A 120 -16.86 1.02 15.79
C ASP A 120 -16.85 -0.51 16.03
N LEU A 121 -16.34 -1.28 15.07
CA LEU A 121 -16.23 -2.74 15.16
C LEU A 121 -15.30 -3.21 16.28
N ARG A 122 -14.44 -2.33 16.81
CA ARG A 122 -13.56 -2.62 17.97
C ARG A 122 -14.33 -2.91 19.25
N ASP A 123 -15.57 -2.44 19.35
CA ASP A 123 -16.41 -2.63 20.53
C ASP A 123 -17.20 -3.97 20.51
N SER A 124 -16.98 -4.80 19.49
CA SER A 124 -17.63 -6.11 19.37
C SER A 124 -17.33 -6.99 20.60
N ARG A 125 -18.36 -7.56 21.20
CA ARG A 125 -18.23 -8.45 22.37
C ARG A 125 -17.92 -9.87 21.95
N ARG A 126 -18.51 -10.34 20.86
CA ARG A 126 -18.35 -11.70 20.32
C ARG A 126 -17.94 -11.65 18.85
N VAL A 127 -16.75 -12.15 18.55
CA VAL A 127 -16.20 -12.18 17.19
C VAL A 127 -15.96 -13.61 16.74
N GLY A 128 -16.57 -14.00 15.62
CA GLY A 128 -16.30 -15.29 14.97
C GLY A 128 -15.04 -15.22 14.10
N ALA A 129 -14.14 -16.20 14.20
CA ALA A 129 -12.94 -16.29 13.37
C ALA A 129 -12.73 -17.71 12.84
N HIS A 130 -12.00 -17.89 11.72
CA HIS A 130 -11.55 -19.24 11.36
C HIS A 130 -10.61 -19.77 12.45
N VAL A 131 -10.59 -21.09 12.65
CA VAL A 131 -9.88 -21.74 13.77
C VAL A 131 -8.39 -21.37 13.79
N ASP A 132 -7.76 -21.29 12.63
CA ASP A 132 -6.37 -20.89 12.39
C ASP A 132 -6.07 -19.41 12.68
N THR A 133 -7.09 -18.54 12.67
CA THR A 133 -6.95 -17.08 12.86
C THR A 133 -7.45 -16.60 14.22
N VAL A 134 -8.01 -17.47 15.06
CA VAL A 134 -8.54 -17.11 16.40
C VAL A 134 -7.51 -16.36 17.24
N GLU A 135 -6.27 -16.86 17.31
CA GLU A 135 -5.23 -16.23 18.14
C GLU A 135 -4.81 -14.87 17.56
N LEU A 136 -4.74 -14.75 16.23
CA LEU A 136 -4.45 -13.50 15.56
C LEU A 136 -5.51 -12.44 15.88
N ILE A 137 -6.80 -12.79 15.76
CA ILE A 137 -7.91 -11.89 16.09
C ILE A 137 -7.88 -11.54 17.58
N ARG A 138 -7.64 -12.51 18.47
CA ARG A 138 -7.54 -12.28 19.92
C ARG A 138 -6.44 -11.29 20.29
N ARG A 139 -5.30 -11.32 19.58
CA ARG A 139 -4.20 -10.38 19.77
C ARG A 139 -4.54 -8.95 19.32
N LEU A 140 -5.42 -8.79 18.34
CA LEU A 140 -5.81 -7.50 17.77
C LEU A 140 -7.03 -6.87 18.47
N MET A 141 -7.88 -7.68 19.09
CA MET A 141 -9.09 -7.22 19.76
C MET A 141 -8.85 -6.84 21.23
N PRO A 142 -9.69 -5.96 21.80
CA PRO A 142 -9.68 -5.70 23.24
C PRO A 142 -9.82 -6.98 24.08
N LYS A 143 -9.21 -7.00 25.27
CA LYS A 143 -9.20 -8.19 26.14
C LYS A 143 -10.58 -8.69 26.58
N ASN A 144 -11.60 -7.83 26.52
CA ASN A 144 -12.98 -8.14 26.86
C ASN A 144 -13.79 -8.69 25.67
N THR A 145 -13.20 -8.81 24.48
CA THR A 145 -13.84 -9.44 23.33
C THR A 145 -13.64 -10.96 23.38
N GLU A 146 -14.75 -11.70 23.34
CA GLU A 146 -14.79 -13.14 23.16
C GLU A 146 -14.55 -13.47 21.68
N VAL A 147 -13.42 -14.11 21.36
CA VAL A 147 -13.12 -14.60 20.00
C VAL A 147 -13.36 -16.09 19.94
N ILE A 148 -14.30 -16.52 19.10
CA ILE A 148 -14.71 -17.92 18.96
C ILE A 148 -14.32 -18.47 17.59
N GLY A 149 -13.86 -19.72 17.56
CA GLY A 149 -13.60 -20.43 16.31
C GLY A 149 -14.90 -20.85 15.66
N VAL A 150 -15.10 -20.48 14.40
CA VAL A 150 -16.30 -20.76 13.62
C VAL A 150 -15.93 -21.47 12.33
N SER A 151 -16.72 -22.49 11.97
CA SER A 151 -16.56 -23.19 10.70
C SER A 151 -16.81 -22.23 9.53
N ARG A 152 -16.19 -22.54 8.39
CA ARG A 152 -16.38 -21.81 7.13
C ARG A 152 -17.87 -21.68 6.73
N GLU A 153 -18.65 -22.73 6.98
CA GLU A 153 -20.07 -22.83 6.59
C GLU A 153 -21.04 -22.13 7.55
N ASP A 154 -20.66 -21.98 8.83
CA ASP A 154 -21.54 -21.47 9.87
C ASP A 154 -21.35 -19.98 10.16
N LYS A 155 -20.21 -19.40 9.75
CA LYS A 155 -19.86 -17.98 9.96
C LYS A 155 -20.98 -17.01 9.60
N LEU A 156 -21.53 -17.14 8.39
CA LEU A 156 -22.60 -16.25 7.92
C LEU A 156 -23.90 -16.47 8.69
N LYS A 157 -24.26 -17.74 8.95
CA LYS A 157 -25.46 -18.08 9.72
C LYS A 157 -25.42 -17.53 11.13
N MET A 158 -24.28 -17.63 11.81
CA MET A 158 -24.09 -17.10 13.16
C MET A 158 -24.11 -15.57 13.20
N LEU A 159 -23.60 -14.92 12.14
CA LEU A 159 -23.69 -13.47 11.99
C LEU A 159 -25.15 -13.03 11.77
N GLU A 160 -25.89 -13.76 10.93
CA GLU A 160 -27.31 -13.50 10.64
C GLU A 160 -28.21 -13.76 11.86
N SER A 161 -27.94 -14.79 12.66
CA SER A 161 -28.71 -15.11 13.87
C SER A 161 -28.43 -14.16 15.04
N GLY A 162 -27.37 -13.35 14.95
CA GLY A 162 -26.90 -12.48 16.02
C GLY A 162 -26.17 -13.22 17.14
N GLU A 163 -25.73 -14.47 16.91
CA GLU A 163 -24.88 -15.19 17.85
C GLU A 163 -23.49 -14.56 17.98
N ILE A 164 -23.01 -13.90 16.92
CA ILE A 164 -21.78 -13.10 16.90
C ILE A 164 -22.07 -11.68 16.43
N ASP A 165 -21.33 -10.70 16.97
CA ASP A 165 -21.49 -9.28 16.62
C ASP A 165 -20.75 -8.95 15.32
N ALA A 166 -19.64 -9.64 15.08
CA ALA A 166 -18.79 -9.48 13.90
C ALA A 166 -18.11 -10.81 13.55
N VAL A 167 -17.67 -10.92 12.30
CA VAL A 167 -16.98 -12.11 11.80
C VAL A 167 -15.76 -11.75 10.99
N GLN A 168 -14.69 -12.54 11.13
CA GLN A 168 -13.52 -12.44 10.27
C GLN A 168 -13.87 -12.86 8.84
N VAL A 169 -13.51 -12.00 7.91
CA VAL A 169 -13.74 -12.14 6.48
C VAL A 169 -12.50 -11.78 5.66
N TYR A 170 -12.46 -12.23 4.42
CA TYR A 170 -11.64 -11.65 3.37
C TYR A 170 -12.45 -10.61 2.59
N ASP A 171 -12.10 -9.32 2.72
CA ASP A 171 -12.88 -8.20 2.13
C ASP A 171 -12.85 -8.16 0.59
N VAL A 172 -12.08 -9.04 -0.04
CA VAL A 172 -12.04 -9.21 -1.51
C VAL A 172 -13.07 -10.21 -2.02
N MET A 173 -13.71 -10.98 -1.15
CA MET A 173 -14.65 -12.05 -1.54
C MET A 173 -15.86 -12.11 -0.61
N GLU A 174 -15.66 -12.39 0.68
CA GLU A 174 -16.76 -12.73 1.59
C GLU A 174 -17.70 -11.55 1.86
N THR A 175 -17.18 -10.31 1.83
CA THR A 175 -18.03 -9.11 1.96
C THR A 175 -18.92 -8.89 0.73
N LEU A 176 -18.41 -9.19 -0.47
CA LEU A 176 -19.21 -9.17 -1.69
C LEU A 176 -20.28 -10.29 -1.67
N SER A 177 -19.93 -11.45 -1.11
CA SER A 177 -20.87 -12.56 -0.94
C SER A 177 -21.99 -12.23 0.05
N ILE A 178 -21.68 -11.50 1.14
CA ILE A 178 -22.68 -10.98 2.07
C ILE A 178 -23.64 -10.03 1.34
N GLU A 179 -23.10 -9.09 0.55
CA GLU A 179 -23.90 -8.14 -0.22
C GLU A 179 -24.87 -8.82 -1.19
N GLU A 180 -24.39 -9.81 -1.94
CA GLU A 180 -25.21 -10.51 -2.94
C GLU A 180 -26.26 -11.43 -2.31
N ARG A 181 -25.93 -12.09 -1.19
CA ARG A 181 -26.84 -13.04 -0.54
C ARG A 181 -27.88 -12.36 0.34
N LEU A 182 -27.48 -11.31 1.05
CA LEU A 182 -28.33 -10.65 2.06
C LEU A 182 -28.87 -9.30 1.60
N GLY A 183 -28.39 -8.76 0.48
CA GLY A 183 -28.82 -7.45 -0.04
C GLY A 183 -28.40 -6.28 0.85
N VAL A 184 -27.40 -6.47 1.72
CA VAL A 184 -26.89 -5.45 2.65
C VAL A 184 -25.38 -5.29 2.53
N THR A 185 -24.90 -4.05 2.56
CA THR A 185 -23.46 -3.76 2.64
C THR A 185 -22.98 -3.87 4.09
N PRO A 186 -22.07 -4.81 4.42
CA PRO A 186 -21.55 -4.94 5.76
C PRO A 186 -20.66 -3.75 6.12
N ARG A 187 -20.62 -3.40 7.41
CA ARG A 187 -19.56 -2.54 7.96
C ARG A 187 -18.27 -3.36 8.00
N VAL A 188 -17.17 -2.79 7.53
CA VAL A 188 -15.88 -3.51 7.42
C VAL A 188 -14.78 -2.72 8.13
N MET A 189 -14.01 -3.40 8.98
CA MET A 189 -12.77 -2.91 9.58
C MET A 189 -11.62 -3.82 9.13
N ARG A 190 -10.71 -3.29 8.31
CA ARG A 190 -9.50 -4.04 7.91
C ARG A 190 -8.56 -4.16 9.10
N LEU A 191 -8.07 -5.37 9.34
CA LEU A 191 -7.18 -5.64 10.47
C LEU A 191 -5.80 -4.98 10.31
N GLU A 192 -5.31 -4.88 9.07
CA GLU A 192 -4.09 -4.16 8.72
C GLU A 192 -4.10 -2.71 9.22
N ASP A 193 -5.21 -1.99 8.97
CA ASP A 193 -5.33 -0.58 9.33
C ASP A 193 -5.41 -0.42 10.86
N HIS A 194 -6.14 -1.32 11.53
CA HIS A 194 -6.26 -1.34 12.98
C HIS A 194 -4.91 -1.62 13.66
N LEU A 195 -4.15 -2.62 13.17
CA LEU A 195 -2.81 -2.92 13.71
C LEU A 195 -1.84 -1.74 13.53
N MET A 196 -1.84 -1.11 12.36
CA MET A 196 -1.01 0.06 12.09
C MET A 196 -1.31 1.20 13.08
N GLN A 197 -2.58 1.42 13.42
CA GLN A 197 -2.96 2.43 14.42
C GLN A 197 -2.54 2.06 15.84
N MET A 198 -2.67 0.79 16.22
CA MET A 198 -2.38 0.34 17.58
C MET A 198 -0.90 0.35 17.91
N SER A 199 -0.05 -0.09 16.98
CA SER A 199 1.36 -0.34 17.27
C SER A 199 2.33 0.17 16.21
N GLY A 200 1.85 0.80 15.13
CA GLY A 200 2.69 1.19 14.00
C GLY A 200 3.24 0.00 13.19
N SER A 201 2.67 -1.20 13.40
CA SER A 201 3.07 -2.44 12.73
C SER A 201 2.14 -2.79 11.57
N THR A 202 2.35 -3.94 10.93
CA THR A 202 1.60 -4.45 9.78
C THR A 202 1.45 -5.97 9.90
N LEU A 203 0.39 -6.52 9.32
CA LEU A 203 0.21 -7.98 9.17
C LEU A 203 1.04 -8.54 8.01
N GLY A 204 1.73 -7.67 7.28
CA GLY A 204 2.66 -8.03 6.23
C GLY A 204 1.99 -8.19 4.87
N TYR A 205 2.53 -9.10 4.07
CA TYR A 205 2.06 -9.34 2.70
C TYR A 205 1.06 -10.49 2.67
N ALA A 206 0.00 -10.33 1.89
CA ALA A 206 -0.85 -11.46 1.53
C ALA A 206 -0.34 -12.10 0.23
N GLN A 207 -0.52 -13.42 0.13
CA GLN A 207 -0.19 -14.16 -1.09
C GLN A 207 1.28 -13.95 -1.52
N VAL A 208 2.19 -14.19 -0.58
CA VAL A 208 3.63 -14.26 -0.74
C VAL A 208 3.97 -15.47 -1.60
N LEU A 209 4.78 -15.27 -2.63
CA LEU A 209 5.46 -16.35 -3.33
C LEU A 209 6.72 -16.72 -2.54
N PHE A 210 6.85 -17.97 -2.15
CA PHE A 210 7.98 -18.48 -1.40
C PHE A 210 8.63 -19.69 -2.09
N ALA A 211 9.90 -19.94 -1.77
CA ALA A 211 10.69 -21.03 -2.33
C ALA A 211 11.58 -21.68 -1.26
N PRO A 212 11.98 -22.95 -1.43
CA PRO A 212 13.03 -23.58 -0.63
C PRO A 212 14.38 -22.87 -0.80
N GLU A 213 15.12 -22.68 0.30
CA GLU A 213 16.42 -21.99 0.31
C GLU A 213 17.39 -22.52 -0.76
N LYS A 214 17.50 -23.85 -0.91
CA LYS A 214 18.39 -24.48 -1.90
C LYS A 214 18.03 -24.17 -3.34
N SER A 215 16.73 -23.95 -3.63
CA SER A 215 16.29 -23.49 -4.95
C SER A 215 16.81 -22.07 -5.26
N LEU A 216 17.20 -21.31 -4.24
CA LEU A 216 17.72 -19.94 -4.36
C LEU A 216 19.25 -19.88 -4.40
N GLU A 217 19.96 -20.98 -4.12
CA GLU A 217 21.43 -21.05 -4.18
C GLU A 217 21.95 -21.18 -5.62
N CYS A 218 21.18 -21.83 -6.51
CA CYS A 218 21.57 -22.05 -7.90
C CYS A 218 21.16 -20.87 -8.81
N GLN A 219 22.13 -20.31 -9.54
CA GLN A 219 21.89 -19.20 -10.46
C GLN A 219 20.83 -19.52 -11.54
N GLU A 220 20.81 -20.74 -12.09
CA GLU A 220 19.83 -21.15 -13.10
C GLU A 220 18.39 -21.16 -12.54
N SER A 221 18.22 -21.66 -11.30
CA SER A 221 16.94 -21.62 -10.60
C SER A 221 16.50 -20.18 -10.32
N ARG A 222 17.42 -19.31 -9.87
CA ARG A 222 17.14 -17.87 -9.66
C ARG A 222 16.67 -17.19 -10.95
N GLU A 223 17.31 -17.48 -12.09
CA GLU A 223 16.90 -16.97 -13.40
C GLU A 223 15.55 -17.51 -13.87
N THR A 224 15.26 -18.77 -13.53
CA THR A 224 13.95 -19.40 -13.80
C THR A 224 12.85 -18.73 -12.98
N ILE A 225 13.08 -18.48 -11.69
CA ILE A 225 12.14 -17.77 -10.82
C ILE A 225 11.90 -16.36 -11.36
N ARG A 226 12.96 -15.62 -11.72
CA ARG A 226 12.81 -14.26 -12.29
C ARG A 226 11.99 -14.24 -13.58
N ALA A 227 12.19 -15.20 -14.47
CA ALA A 227 11.41 -15.33 -15.70
C ALA A 227 9.93 -15.67 -15.41
N PHE A 228 9.66 -16.55 -14.44
CA PHE A 228 8.30 -16.81 -13.98
C PHE A 228 7.64 -15.56 -13.38
N LEU A 229 8.35 -14.82 -12.52
CA LEU A 229 7.83 -13.59 -11.91
C LEU A 229 7.61 -12.49 -12.95
N SER A 230 8.50 -12.36 -13.95
CA SER A 230 8.31 -11.47 -15.11
C SER A 230 6.98 -11.72 -15.81
N ALA A 231 6.71 -12.97 -16.20
CA ALA A 231 5.45 -13.35 -16.83
C ALA A 231 4.23 -13.12 -15.91
N THR A 232 4.35 -13.51 -14.64
CA THR A 232 3.25 -13.39 -13.65
C THR A 232 2.85 -11.94 -13.42
N PHE A 233 3.83 -11.05 -13.21
CA PHE A 233 3.55 -9.64 -12.99
C PHE A 233 3.22 -8.89 -14.27
N ALA A 234 3.65 -9.36 -15.45
CA ALA A 234 3.10 -8.87 -16.72
C ALA A 234 1.61 -9.22 -16.85
N GLY A 235 1.18 -10.39 -16.38
CA GLY A 235 -0.24 -10.73 -16.26
C GLY A 235 -0.99 -9.79 -15.31
N TRP A 236 -0.41 -9.49 -14.14
CA TRP A 236 -0.98 -8.49 -13.24
C TRP A 236 -1.04 -7.08 -13.84
N GLU A 237 -0.01 -6.63 -14.56
CA GLU A 237 -0.03 -5.34 -15.25
C GLU A 237 -1.18 -5.27 -16.29
N GLU A 238 -1.52 -6.40 -16.94
CA GLU A 238 -2.70 -6.50 -17.79
C GLU A 238 -4.00 -6.42 -16.98
N CYS A 239 -4.11 -7.13 -15.85
CA CYS A 239 -5.26 -7.01 -14.94
C CYS A 239 -5.49 -5.57 -14.47
N LEU A 240 -4.41 -4.84 -14.19
CA LEU A 240 -4.48 -3.46 -13.74
C LEU A 240 -4.79 -2.47 -14.89
N ARG A 241 -4.50 -2.84 -16.14
CA ARG A 241 -4.70 -2.02 -17.36
C ARG A 241 -6.11 -2.18 -17.90
N ASP A 242 -6.62 -3.41 -17.91
CA ASP A 242 -7.92 -3.78 -18.46
C ASP A 242 -8.60 -4.81 -17.52
N PRO A 243 -9.13 -4.34 -16.36
CA PRO A 243 -9.76 -5.22 -15.38
C PRO A 243 -10.96 -5.99 -15.94
N GLU A 244 -11.70 -5.40 -16.88
CA GLU A 244 -12.90 -6.00 -17.47
C GLU A 244 -12.56 -7.24 -18.30
N THR A 245 -11.55 -7.15 -19.18
CA THR A 245 -11.09 -8.30 -19.96
C THR A 245 -10.42 -9.34 -19.06
N ALA A 246 -9.64 -8.91 -18.07
CA ALA A 246 -8.99 -9.81 -17.13
C ALA A 246 -10.01 -10.60 -16.30
N ALA A 247 -11.10 -9.98 -15.84
CA ALA A 247 -12.16 -10.65 -15.11
C ALA A 247 -12.82 -11.77 -15.93
N ARG A 248 -13.01 -11.58 -17.25
CA ARG A 248 -13.52 -12.63 -18.15
C ARG A 248 -12.57 -13.81 -18.25
N VAL A 249 -11.27 -13.54 -18.44
CA VAL A 249 -10.24 -14.59 -18.48
C VAL A 249 -10.27 -15.39 -17.19
N VAL A 250 -10.29 -14.72 -16.03
CA VAL A 250 -10.39 -15.39 -14.73
C VAL A 250 -11.66 -16.22 -14.64
N TYR A 251 -12.81 -15.66 -15.00
CA TYR A 251 -14.10 -16.36 -14.96
C TYR A 251 -14.13 -17.62 -15.84
N GLU A 252 -13.43 -17.62 -16.99
CA GLU A 252 -13.36 -18.76 -17.89
C GLU A 252 -12.42 -19.88 -17.40
N VAL A 253 -11.37 -19.53 -16.64
CA VAL A 253 -10.34 -20.49 -16.19
C VAL A 253 -10.44 -20.84 -14.71
N GLN A 254 -11.27 -20.13 -13.95
CA GLN A 254 -11.46 -20.42 -12.53
C GLN A 254 -12.03 -21.83 -12.37
N ASP A 255 -11.54 -22.54 -11.35
CA ASP A 255 -12.01 -23.90 -11.09
C ASP A 255 -13.45 -23.82 -10.54
N SER A 256 -14.44 -24.09 -11.39
CA SER A 256 -15.87 -24.01 -11.05
C SER A 256 -16.38 -25.25 -10.30
N ALA A 257 -15.48 -26.11 -9.79
CA ALA A 257 -15.84 -27.41 -9.23
C ALA A 257 -16.45 -27.31 -7.80
N LYS A 258 -17.79 -27.34 -7.78
CA LYS A 258 -18.73 -27.81 -6.72
C LYS A 258 -18.86 -26.95 -5.43
N GLU A 259 -20.09 -26.47 -5.24
CA GLU A 259 -20.70 -25.96 -3.98
C GLU A 259 -19.79 -25.04 -3.14
N HIS A 260 -19.56 -23.81 -3.63
CA HIS A 260 -18.86 -22.81 -2.84
C HIS A 260 -19.83 -21.97 -2.01
N THR A 261 -19.59 -21.91 -0.70
CA THR A 261 -20.31 -21.04 0.25
C THR A 261 -19.69 -19.64 0.36
N HIS A 262 -18.51 -19.40 -0.22
CA HIS A 262 -17.69 -18.19 -0.01
C HIS A 262 -17.64 -17.19 -1.17
N TRP A 263 -17.95 -17.59 -2.41
CA TRP A 263 -18.04 -16.68 -3.55
C TRP A 263 -19.22 -17.02 -4.44
N VAL A 264 -19.70 -16.02 -5.18
CA VAL A 264 -20.77 -16.20 -6.17
C VAL A 264 -20.14 -16.44 -7.53
N ASP A 265 -20.54 -17.51 -8.21
CA ASP A 265 -20.03 -17.87 -9.53
C ASP A 265 -20.68 -16.99 -10.62
N SER A 266 -20.30 -15.72 -10.64
CA SER A 266 -20.77 -14.74 -11.62
C SER A 266 -19.63 -13.84 -12.10
N LEU A 267 -19.69 -13.44 -13.36
CA LEU A 267 -18.71 -12.51 -13.93
C LEU A 267 -18.70 -11.16 -13.18
N ASP A 268 -19.87 -10.69 -12.71
CA ASP A 268 -19.93 -9.45 -11.95
C ASP A 268 -19.22 -9.57 -10.60
N PHE A 269 -19.41 -10.69 -9.90
CA PHE A 269 -18.67 -10.98 -8.67
C PHE A 269 -17.16 -11.03 -8.93
N THR A 270 -16.73 -11.79 -9.95
CA THR A 270 -15.31 -11.89 -10.33
C THR A 270 -14.70 -10.51 -10.61
N ARG A 271 -15.43 -9.65 -11.34
CA ARG A 271 -15.04 -8.27 -11.66
C ARG A 271 -14.90 -7.40 -10.40
N ARG A 272 -15.90 -7.41 -9.51
CA ARG A 272 -15.90 -6.65 -8.25
C ARG A 272 -14.79 -7.11 -7.30
N SER A 273 -14.57 -8.43 -7.22
CA SER A 273 -13.48 -9.03 -6.46
C SER A 273 -12.10 -8.62 -7.01
N LEU A 274 -11.93 -8.70 -8.33
CA LEU A 274 -10.69 -8.30 -9.01
C LEU A 274 -10.37 -6.82 -8.80
N ASP A 275 -11.36 -5.93 -8.79
CA ASP A 275 -11.14 -4.51 -8.52
C ASP A 275 -10.57 -4.26 -7.12
N LYS A 276 -11.12 -4.93 -6.11
CA LYS A 276 -10.59 -4.90 -4.73
C LYS A 276 -9.18 -5.51 -4.65
N ILE A 277 -8.93 -6.60 -5.36
CA ILE A 277 -7.61 -7.26 -5.41
C ILE A 277 -6.58 -6.37 -6.09
N ASN A 278 -6.94 -5.72 -7.19
CA ASN A 278 -6.07 -4.79 -7.91
C ASN A 278 -5.56 -3.65 -7.00
N THR A 279 -6.38 -3.19 -6.05
CA THR A 279 -5.95 -2.26 -5.00
C THR A 279 -4.81 -2.83 -4.14
N LEU A 280 -4.88 -4.10 -3.77
CA LEU A 280 -3.83 -4.78 -2.98
C LEU A 280 -2.58 -5.08 -3.81
N VAL A 281 -2.75 -5.47 -5.08
CA VAL A 281 -1.65 -5.72 -6.01
C VAL A 281 -0.82 -4.45 -6.21
N ARG A 282 -1.45 -3.29 -6.38
CA ARG A 282 -0.76 -1.99 -6.52
C ARG A 282 0.16 -1.69 -5.32
N LYS A 283 -0.18 -2.15 -4.12
CA LYS A 283 0.64 -1.95 -2.90
C LYS A 283 1.96 -2.73 -2.91
N THR A 284 2.12 -3.72 -3.80
CA THR A 284 3.39 -4.46 -4.00
C THR A 284 4.39 -3.69 -4.86
N ARG A 285 3.99 -2.55 -5.44
CA ARG A 285 4.86 -1.79 -6.32
C ARG A 285 5.95 -1.09 -5.52
N ARG A 286 7.21 -1.34 -5.87
CA ARG A 286 8.37 -0.58 -5.42
C ARG A 286 9.06 0.00 -6.64
N GLY A 287 9.12 1.33 -6.72
CA GLY A 287 9.59 2.00 -7.93
C GLY A 287 8.74 1.61 -9.14
N HIS A 288 9.36 1.08 -10.19
CA HIS A 288 8.66 0.60 -11.39
C HIS A 288 8.29 -0.89 -11.31
N VAL A 289 8.78 -1.64 -10.33
CA VAL A 289 8.63 -3.09 -10.25
C VAL A 289 7.38 -3.44 -9.43
N LEU A 290 6.44 -4.15 -10.06
CA LEU A 290 5.28 -4.74 -9.38
C LEU A 290 5.70 -6.07 -8.71
N GLY A 291 5.08 -6.41 -7.58
CA GLY A 291 5.32 -7.68 -6.92
C GLY A 291 6.49 -7.74 -5.94
N SER A 292 7.13 -6.61 -5.69
CA SER A 292 8.33 -6.55 -4.87
C SER A 292 7.98 -6.44 -3.38
N ILE A 293 8.71 -7.19 -2.56
CA ILE A 293 8.64 -7.08 -1.11
C ILE A 293 9.58 -5.95 -0.66
N ASN A 294 9.07 -5.02 0.15
CA ASN A 294 9.86 -4.07 0.92
C ASN A 294 10.45 -4.78 2.17
N PRO A 295 11.78 -4.87 2.31
CA PRO A 295 12.41 -5.56 3.45
C PRO A 295 12.05 -4.97 4.81
N ASP A 296 11.94 -3.65 4.95
CA ASP A 296 11.55 -3.02 6.23
C ASP A 296 10.13 -3.41 6.62
N GLN A 297 9.19 -3.44 5.66
CA GLN A 297 7.81 -3.86 5.91
C GLN A 297 7.75 -5.36 6.27
N TRP A 298 8.54 -6.20 5.58
CA TRP A 298 8.63 -7.62 5.89
C TRP A 298 9.16 -7.84 7.32
N SER A 299 10.27 -7.19 7.67
CA SER A 299 10.86 -7.26 9.01
C SER A 299 9.91 -6.80 10.08
N LEU A 300 9.21 -5.68 9.87
CA LEU A 300 8.25 -5.15 10.82
C LEU A 300 7.10 -6.13 11.11
N ALA A 301 6.54 -6.76 10.07
CA ALA A 301 5.51 -7.78 10.23
C ALA A 301 6.06 -9.02 10.97
N THR A 302 7.25 -9.50 10.58
CA THR A 302 7.90 -10.67 11.17
C THR A 302 8.25 -10.43 12.64
N GLU A 303 8.79 -9.26 12.99
CA GLU A 303 9.07 -8.85 14.36
C GLU A 303 7.80 -8.86 15.20
N TRP A 304 6.70 -8.31 14.67
CA TRP A 304 5.42 -8.33 15.38
C TRP A 304 4.91 -9.76 15.58
N LEU A 305 4.96 -10.62 14.56
CA LEU A 305 4.57 -12.03 14.67
C LEU A 305 5.40 -12.79 15.72
N ARG A 306 6.66 -12.40 15.93
CA ARG A 306 7.61 -13.06 16.86
C ARG A 306 7.84 -12.34 18.18
N ASP A 307 6.97 -11.41 18.55
CA ASP A 307 7.08 -10.61 19.77
C ASP A 307 8.44 -9.87 19.91
N GLY A 308 8.91 -9.29 18.80
CA GLY A 308 10.09 -8.43 18.73
C GLY A 308 11.42 -9.13 18.39
N LYS A 309 11.39 -10.33 17.80
CA LYS A 309 12.60 -11.12 17.48
C LYS A 309 12.78 -11.37 15.98
N GLY A 310 14.02 -11.25 15.50
CA GLY A 310 14.38 -11.49 14.09
C GLY A 310 13.75 -10.44 13.16
N GLY A 311 13.64 -10.74 11.86
CA GLY A 311 12.84 -9.88 10.96
C GLY A 311 12.98 -10.23 9.48
N SER A 312 14.21 -10.33 8.98
CA SER A 312 14.50 -10.40 7.54
C SER A 312 15.03 -11.74 7.04
N GLU A 313 15.40 -12.64 7.96
CA GLU A 313 16.06 -13.90 7.61
C GLU A 313 15.20 -14.84 6.78
N THR A 314 13.88 -14.66 6.75
CA THR A 314 12.92 -15.45 5.98
C THR A 314 12.61 -14.83 4.61
N LEU A 315 13.33 -13.79 4.19
CA LEU A 315 13.15 -13.08 2.92
C LEU A 315 14.43 -13.20 2.06
N ASP A 316 14.27 -13.45 0.76
CA ASP A 316 15.32 -13.17 -0.24
C ASP A 316 14.86 -12.03 -1.17
N PRO A 317 15.22 -10.76 -0.86
CA PRO A 317 14.79 -9.61 -1.66
C PRO A 317 15.58 -9.46 -2.97
N THR A 318 16.62 -10.29 -3.19
CA THR A 318 17.52 -10.16 -4.33
C THR A 318 17.04 -10.95 -5.55
N ILE A 319 16.02 -11.79 -5.38
CA ILE A 319 15.35 -12.47 -6.49
C ILE A 319 14.53 -11.48 -7.32
N TRP A 320 13.65 -10.71 -6.67
CA TRP A 320 12.69 -9.85 -7.34
C TRP A 320 12.50 -8.49 -6.66
N GLY A 321 12.84 -7.43 -7.38
CA GLY A 321 12.65 -6.07 -6.90
C GLY A 321 13.39 -5.04 -7.75
N PRO A 322 13.32 -3.76 -7.36
CA PRO A 322 14.11 -2.70 -7.97
C PRO A 322 15.60 -3.04 -7.96
N SER A 323 16.34 -2.45 -8.90
CA SER A 323 17.80 -2.50 -8.87
C SER A 323 18.31 -2.05 -7.49
N PRO A 324 19.33 -2.71 -6.91
CA PRO A 324 19.96 -2.27 -5.67
C PRO A 324 20.49 -0.83 -5.73
N ASN A 325 20.77 -0.31 -6.93
CA ASN A 325 21.24 1.06 -7.15
C ASN A 325 20.11 2.07 -7.36
N ALA A 326 18.84 1.64 -7.34
CA ALA A 326 17.70 2.53 -7.53
C ALA A 326 17.23 3.11 -6.19
N MET A 327 17.11 4.44 -6.12
CA MET A 327 16.41 5.09 -5.02
C MET A 327 14.89 4.99 -5.23
N VAL A 328 14.19 4.47 -4.23
CA VAL A 328 12.76 4.26 -4.25
C VAL A 328 12.11 5.19 -3.24
N GLY A 329 11.57 6.32 -3.72
CA GLY A 329 10.98 7.35 -2.86
C GLY A 329 9.86 6.85 -1.93
N GLN A 330 9.15 5.78 -2.32
CA GLN A 330 8.12 5.15 -1.49
C GLN A 330 8.68 4.52 -0.21
N ASP A 331 9.88 3.93 -0.28
CA ASP A 331 10.53 3.31 0.90
C ASP A 331 10.91 4.39 1.92
N VAL A 332 11.41 5.53 1.41
CA VAL A 332 11.72 6.71 2.20
C VAL A 332 10.44 7.28 2.81
N SER A 333 9.42 7.52 1.99
CA SER A 333 8.15 8.11 2.42
C SER A 333 7.47 7.28 3.52
N LYS A 334 7.36 5.95 3.36
CA LYS A 334 6.77 5.05 4.37
C LYS A 334 7.50 5.12 5.72
N LYS A 335 8.83 5.21 5.71
CA LYS A 335 9.64 5.34 6.93
C LYS A 335 9.30 6.62 7.70
N TYR A 336 9.29 7.77 7.02
CA TYR A 336 8.95 9.05 7.67
C TYR A 336 7.48 9.14 8.05
N GLN A 337 6.57 8.63 7.21
CA GLN A 337 5.15 8.54 7.52
C GLN A 337 4.90 7.79 8.82
N ARG A 338 5.51 6.62 9.02
CA ARG A 338 5.42 5.87 10.29
C ARG A 338 5.95 6.68 11.47
N LYS A 339 7.14 7.28 11.31
CA LYS A 339 7.74 8.13 12.34
C LYS A 339 6.74 9.22 12.78
N TYR A 340 6.18 9.95 11.83
CA TYR A 340 5.25 11.05 12.12
C TYR A 340 3.86 10.59 12.57
N LEU A 341 3.35 9.44 12.12
CA LEU A 341 2.09 8.87 12.64
C LEU A 341 2.24 8.40 14.10
N ILE A 342 3.33 7.72 14.43
CA ILE A 342 3.60 7.18 15.77
C ILE A 342 3.94 8.31 16.75
N GLU A 343 4.81 9.24 16.35
CA GLU A 343 5.20 10.39 17.18
C GLU A 343 4.07 11.45 17.26
N GLY A 344 3.30 11.62 16.18
CA GLY A 344 2.19 12.58 16.10
C GLY A 344 0.86 12.09 16.63
N GLY A 345 0.72 10.79 16.94
CA GLY A 345 -0.50 10.21 17.52
C GLY A 345 -1.74 10.36 16.65
N VAL A 346 -1.60 10.28 15.32
CA VAL A 346 -2.71 10.53 14.39
C VAL A 346 -3.38 9.21 13.97
N PRO A 347 -4.61 8.90 14.43
CA PRO A 347 -5.33 7.72 13.97
C PRO A 347 -5.84 7.89 12.53
N THR A 348 -5.59 6.91 11.67
CA THR A 348 -5.97 6.89 10.26
C THR A 348 -7.39 6.34 10.07
N SER A 349 -8.40 7.20 10.28
CA SER A 349 -9.81 7.06 9.89
C SER A 349 -10.45 5.64 9.78
N GLN A 350 -11.22 5.27 10.79
CA GLN A 350 -12.68 5.14 10.63
C GLN A 350 -13.39 5.91 11.77
N GLY A 351 -14.26 6.86 11.39
CA GLY A 351 -15.36 7.34 12.24
C GLY A 351 -15.12 8.47 13.27
N GLY A 352 -13.90 8.89 13.59
CA GLY A 352 -13.66 9.94 14.59
C GLY A 352 -12.62 10.98 14.15
N VAL A 353 -12.83 12.25 14.52
CA VAL A 353 -11.83 13.33 14.34
C VAL A 353 -10.51 12.90 15.02
N PRO A 354 -9.35 12.99 14.34
CA PRO A 354 -8.07 12.59 14.93
C PRO A 354 -7.78 13.46 16.16
N LYS A 355 -7.61 12.83 17.32
CA LYS A 355 -6.99 13.49 18.48
C LYS A 355 -5.55 13.01 18.55
N GLN A 356 -4.59 13.92 18.39
CA GLN A 356 -3.20 13.63 18.70
C GLN A 356 -3.07 13.17 20.16
N LYS A 357 -2.01 12.42 20.47
CA LYS A 357 -1.67 12.04 21.84
C LYS A 357 -1.54 13.31 22.69
N GLY A 358 -2.51 13.57 23.59
CA GLY A 358 -2.58 14.80 24.39
C GLY A 358 -3.79 15.72 24.13
N GLY A 359 -4.67 15.40 23.17
CA GLY A 359 -5.94 16.12 22.99
C GLY A 359 -5.87 17.40 22.16
N TYR A 360 -4.77 17.65 21.45
CA TYR A 360 -4.63 18.78 20.52
C TYR A 360 -5.45 18.55 19.23
N PRO A 361 -5.96 19.63 18.61
CA PRO A 361 -6.67 19.55 17.33
C PRO A 361 -5.72 19.09 16.21
N ALA A 362 -6.29 18.53 15.14
CA ALA A 362 -5.54 18.17 13.93
C ALA A 362 -4.88 19.42 13.30
N PRO A 363 -3.63 19.32 12.79
CA PRO A 363 -3.01 20.40 12.03
C PRO A 363 -3.86 20.77 10.82
N ARG A 364 -3.94 22.06 10.50
CA ARG A 364 -4.75 22.61 9.41
C ARG A 364 -3.88 23.16 8.29
N LEU A 365 -4.10 22.68 7.07
CA LEU A 365 -3.39 23.14 5.87
C LEU A 365 -4.38 23.74 4.87
N ALA A 366 -4.20 25.01 4.53
CA ALA A 366 -4.89 25.61 3.38
C ALA A 366 -4.07 25.37 2.11
N VAL A 367 -4.73 24.84 1.08
CA VAL A 367 -4.17 24.70 -0.27
C VAL A 367 -4.88 25.70 -1.18
N ILE A 368 -4.13 26.56 -1.86
CA ILE A 368 -4.67 27.54 -2.81
C ILE A 368 -4.21 27.15 -4.21
N THR A 369 -5.16 26.94 -5.10
CA THR A 369 -4.94 26.60 -6.51
C THR A 369 -5.54 27.69 -7.38
N VAL A 370 -4.86 28.11 -8.46
CA VAL A 370 -5.38 29.13 -9.38
C VAL A 370 -5.41 28.58 -10.80
N GLY A 371 -6.61 28.53 -11.39
CA GLY A 371 -6.84 27.97 -12.72
C GLY A 371 -6.64 26.46 -12.80
N GLU A 372 -6.47 25.98 -14.03
CA GLU A 372 -6.10 24.60 -14.29
C GLU A 372 -4.57 24.48 -14.30
N ASN A 373 -4.02 23.54 -13.51
CA ASN A 373 -2.58 23.39 -13.39
C ASN A 373 -1.92 23.00 -14.74
N ALA A 374 -0.62 23.23 -14.90
CA ALA A 374 0.14 22.77 -16.07
C ALA A 374 0.32 21.23 -16.14
N LEU A 375 -0.08 20.49 -15.11
CA LEU A 375 -0.23 19.02 -15.13
C LEU A 375 -1.60 18.58 -15.72
N GLY A 376 -2.46 19.52 -16.13
CA GLY A 376 -3.78 19.41 -16.78
C GLY A 376 -5.02 19.54 -15.86
N ILE A 377 -6.17 19.73 -16.53
CA ILE A 377 -7.58 19.88 -16.05
C ILE A 377 -7.78 19.27 -14.66
N THR A 378 -7.60 20.08 -13.61
CA THR A 378 -7.61 19.66 -12.19
C THR A 378 -6.58 18.55 -11.86
N HIS A 379 -6.11 18.49 -10.61
CA HIS A 379 -5.29 17.35 -10.15
C HIS A 379 -6.01 15.98 -10.31
N LYS A 380 -7.30 15.98 -10.68
CA LYS A 380 -8.15 14.82 -10.92
C LYS A 380 -8.15 14.31 -12.38
N GLU A 381 -7.76 15.10 -13.39
CA GLU A 381 -7.88 14.67 -14.81
C GLU A 381 -6.70 15.05 -15.75
N GLY A 382 -5.54 15.40 -15.17
CA GLY A 382 -4.37 15.85 -15.94
C GLY A 382 -3.67 14.80 -16.83
N PRO A 383 -2.93 15.18 -17.90
CA PRO A 383 -2.18 14.27 -18.77
C PRO A 383 -1.22 13.30 -18.06
N ALA A 384 -0.55 13.72 -16.98
CA ALA A 384 0.30 12.81 -16.20
C ALA A 384 -0.53 11.73 -15.48
N ARG A 385 -1.74 12.09 -15.04
CA ARG A 385 -2.73 11.18 -14.45
C ARG A 385 -3.27 10.20 -15.50
N LYS A 386 -3.57 10.71 -16.70
CA LYS A 386 -4.01 9.93 -17.88
C LYS A 386 -2.92 9.03 -18.46
N ALA A 387 -1.64 9.42 -18.35
CA ALA A 387 -0.48 8.62 -18.74
C ALA A 387 -0.19 7.48 -17.75
N TRP A 388 -0.69 7.59 -16.52
CA TRP A 388 -0.56 6.57 -15.48
C TRP A 388 -1.93 6.15 -14.90
N PRO A 389 -2.86 5.66 -15.74
CA PRO A 389 -4.24 5.36 -15.32
C PRO A 389 -4.31 4.28 -14.23
N GLN A 390 -3.20 3.58 -14.02
CA GLN A 390 -2.98 2.57 -13.00
C GLN A 390 -2.50 3.10 -11.62
N ALA A 391 -2.24 4.38 -11.45
CA ALA A 391 -1.86 4.87 -10.12
C ALA A 391 -3.12 5.00 -9.25
N GLN A 392 -3.07 4.49 -8.02
CA GLN A 392 -4.05 4.87 -7.01
C GLN A 392 -3.82 6.33 -6.64
N TRP A 393 -4.82 7.15 -6.93
CA TRP A 393 -4.77 8.58 -6.65
C TRP A 393 -5.35 8.95 -5.29
N GLU A 394 -6.16 8.08 -4.72
CA GLU A 394 -6.70 8.21 -3.38
C GLU A 394 -5.58 8.02 -2.36
N GLY A 395 -5.37 9.00 -1.48
CA GLY A 395 -4.18 9.07 -0.62
C GLY A 395 -2.87 9.39 -1.36
N SER A 396 -2.94 9.81 -2.63
CA SER A 396 -1.80 10.34 -3.38
C SER A 396 -1.71 11.86 -3.26
N TRP A 397 -0.51 12.42 -3.46
CA TRP A 397 -0.28 13.87 -3.42
C TRP A 397 -1.15 14.70 -4.38
N PHE A 398 -1.82 14.08 -5.37
CA PHE A 398 -2.75 14.74 -6.27
C PHE A 398 -4.11 15.06 -5.65
N ASP A 399 -4.53 14.32 -4.62
CA ASP A 399 -5.74 14.62 -3.85
C ASP A 399 -5.31 14.98 -2.43
N LYS A 400 -5.14 16.29 -2.21
CA LYS A 400 -4.58 16.84 -0.98
C LYS A 400 -5.51 16.63 0.22
N GLU A 401 -6.82 16.74 0.01
CA GLU A 401 -7.82 16.58 1.06
C GLU A 401 -7.92 15.14 1.54
N SER A 402 -8.04 14.16 0.63
CA SER A 402 -8.06 12.74 0.99
C SER A 402 -6.75 12.29 1.63
N THR A 403 -5.61 12.76 1.10
CA THR A 403 -4.30 12.51 1.68
C THR A 403 -4.22 13.10 3.08
N GLY A 404 -4.54 14.38 3.23
CA GLY A 404 -4.59 15.06 4.53
C GLY A 404 -5.41 14.28 5.54
N LYS A 405 -6.65 13.94 5.19
CA LYS A 405 -7.56 13.15 6.02
C LYS A 405 -6.95 11.79 6.41
N ALA A 406 -6.34 11.09 5.47
CA ALA A 406 -5.66 9.81 5.73
C ALA A 406 -4.49 9.95 6.73
N TRP A 407 -3.85 11.11 6.76
CA TRP A 407 -2.75 11.45 7.68
C TRP A 407 -3.20 12.32 8.87
N GLY A 408 -4.51 12.45 9.09
CA GLY A 408 -5.17 13.31 10.07
C GLY A 408 -4.65 14.75 10.15
N VAL A 409 -4.40 15.31 8.97
CA VAL A 409 -4.26 16.75 8.72
C VAL A 409 -5.58 17.22 8.12
N ASP A 410 -6.15 18.28 8.69
CA ASP A 410 -7.33 18.94 8.13
C ASP A 410 -6.88 19.82 6.96
N VAL A 411 -7.04 19.30 5.75
CA VAL A 411 -6.64 19.99 4.53
C VAL A 411 -7.88 20.56 3.85
N LYS A 412 -7.82 21.84 3.48
CA LYS A 412 -8.87 22.52 2.72
C LYS A 412 -8.28 23.12 1.46
N GLU A 413 -8.76 22.69 0.29
CA GLU A 413 -8.37 23.26 -0.99
C GLU A 413 -9.37 24.35 -1.45
N THR A 414 -8.85 25.54 -1.76
CA THR A 414 -9.59 26.60 -2.46
C THR A 414 -9.06 26.70 -3.89
N VAL A 415 -9.93 26.45 -4.87
CA VAL A 415 -9.63 26.64 -6.30
C VAL A 415 -10.20 27.97 -6.77
N LEU A 416 -9.32 28.90 -7.13
CA LEU A 416 -9.64 30.17 -7.77
C LEU A 416 -9.68 29.99 -9.30
N PRO A 417 -10.53 30.73 -10.03
CA PRO A 417 -10.57 30.66 -11.49
C PRO A 417 -9.25 31.11 -12.10
N GLU A 418 -8.93 30.66 -13.32
CA GLU A 418 -7.71 31.09 -14.04
C GLU A 418 -7.68 32.61 -14.22
N SER A 419 -8.84 33.24 -14.38
CA SER A 419 -8.99 34.69 -14.48
C SER A 419 -8.77 35.46 -13.16
N ALA A 420 -8.49 34.77 -12.04
CA ALA A 420 -8.25 35.43 -10.76
C ALA A 420 -7.07 36.39 -10.85
N THR A 421 -7.22 37.56 -10.24
CA THR A 421 -6.17 38.57 -10.20
C THR A 421 -5.20 38.30 -9.05
N THR A 422 -4.03 38.95 -9.07
CA THR A 422 -3.11 38.99 -7.92
C THR A 422 -3.84 39.37 -6.63
N ASP A 423 -4.74 40.36 -6.67
CA ASP A 423 -5.49 40.82 -5.49
C ASP A 423 -6.45 39.75 -4.95
N ASP A 424 -7.02 38.93 -5.82
CA ASP A 424 -7.91 37.84 -5.42
C ASP A 424 -7.15 36.73 -4.69
N VAL A 425 -5.94 36.39 -5.17
CA VAL A 425 -5.08 35.42 -4.49
C VAL A 425 -4.61 35.96 -3.13
N VAL A 426 -4.20 37.23 -3.07
CA VAL A 426 -3.80 37.88 -1.81
C VAL A 426 -4.96 37.91 -0.81
N ARG A 427 -6.18 38.18 -1.28
CA ARG A 427 -7.39 38.16 -0.44
C ARG A 427 -7.65 36.78 0.15
N GLU A 428 -7.49 35.73 -0.66
CA GLU A 428 -7.66 34.35 -0.17
C GLU A 428 -6.56 33.96 0.83
N ILE A 429 -5.30 34.33 0.58
CA ILE A 429 -4.20 34.12 1.55
C ILE A 429 -4.53 34.77 2.89
N ARG A 430 -4.92 36.05 2.90
CA ARG A 430 -5.26 36.77 4.13
C ARG A 430 -6.44 36.15 4.87
N LYS A 431 -7.43 35.64 4.14
CA LYS A 431 -8.56 34.90 4.71
C LYS A 431 -8.10 33.57 5.34
N CYS A 432 -7.22 32.82 4.69
CA CYS A 432 -6.62 31.61 5.25
C CYS A 432 -5.86 31.92 6.55
N VAL A 433 -5.00 32.94 6.55
CA VAL A 433 -4.28 33.41 7.74
C VAL A 433 -5.25 33.79 8.86
N ALA A 434 -6.29 34.57 8.56
CA ALA A 434 -7.30 34.97 9.55
C ALA A 434 -8.10 33.80 10.14
N SER A 435 -8.23 32.68 9.41
CA SER A 435 -8.85 31.45 9.93
C SER A 435 -7.93 30.63 10.85
N GLY A 436 -6.67 31.06 11.00
CA GLY A 436 -5.70 30.49 11.91
C GLY A 436 -5.12 29.16 11.45
N VAL A 437 -5.04 28.87 10.14
CA VAL A 437 -4.41 27.64 9.64
C VAL A 437 -2.94 27.53 10.08
N ASP A 438 -2.45 26.31 10.21
CA ASP A 438 -1.07 26.01 10.61
C ASP A 438 -0.11 26.02 9.40
N GLY A 439 -0.64 25.96 8.18
CA GLY A 439 0.12 26.03 6.96
C GLY A 439 -0.69 26.53 5.76
N ILE A 440 -0.01 27.20 4.84
CA ILE A 440 -0.51 27.60 3.53
C ILE A 440 0.41 27.01 2.46
N GLN A 441 -0.18 26.28 1.54
CA GLN A 441 0.45 25.77 0.33
C GLN A 441 -0.18 26.45 -0.89
N LEU A 442 0.66 27.02 -1.74
CA LEU A 442 0.23 27.70 -2.97
C LEU A 442 0.67 26.85 -4.17
N MET A 443 -0.32 26.28 -4.87
CA MET A 443 -0.05 25.32 -5.93
C MET A 443 0.58 26.00 -7.15
N TRP A 444 1.67 25.39 -7.63
CA TRP A 444 2.47 25.87 -8.75
C TRP A 444 2.23 25.00 -10.00
N PRO A 445 2.29 25.56 -11.23
CA PRO A 445 2.55 26.96 -11.57
C PRO A 445 1.33 27.87 -11.42
N LEU A 446 1.59 29.13 -11.04
CA LEU A 446 0.59 30.19 -11.10
C LEU A 446 0.44 30.72 -12.54
N PRO A 447 -0.75 31.16 -12.96
CA PRO A 447 -0.96 31.87 -14.21
C PRO A 447 0.00 33.06 -14.40
N LYS A 448 0.41 33.32 -15.63
CA LYS A 448 1.48 34.29 -15.97
C LYS A 448 1.15 35.74 -15.55
N HIS A 449 -0.13 36.10 -15.46
CA HIS A 449 -0.56 37.45 -15.06
C HIS A 449 -0.53 37.67 -13.54
N ILE A 450 -0.28 36.63 -12.74
CA ILE A 450 -0.20 36.74 -11.29
C ILE A 450 1.20 37.18 -10.88
N ASP A 451 1.26 38.25 -10.08
CA ASP A 451 2.51 38.70 -9.47
C ASP A 451 2.90 37.76 -8.33
N THR A 452 3.69 36.75 -8.69
CA THR A 452 4.14 35.71 -7.75
C THR A 452 4.94 36.26 -6.58
N ALA A 453 5.71 37.35 -6.77
CA ALA A 453 6.50 37.94 -5.69
C ALA A 453 5.59 38.57 -4.63
N ARG A 454 4.57 39.32 -5.09
CA ARG A 454 3.56 39.91 -4.22
C ARG A 454 2.74 38.85 -3.49
N VAL A 455 2.31 37.81 -4.19
CA VAL A 455 1.51 36.74 -3.58
C VAL A 455 2.28 35.99 -2.50
N TYR A 456 3.51 35.54 -2.77
CA TYR A 456 4.31 34.86 -1.74
C TYR A 456 4.67 35.79 -0.56
N GLY A 457 4.90 37.08 -0.82
CA GLY A 457 5.19 38.06 0.24
C GLY A 457 4.05 38.29 1.24
N GLU A 458 2.83 37.85 0.91
CA GLU A 458 1.67 37.93 1.81
C GLU A 458 1.49 36.67 2.67
N ILE A 459 2.31 35.62 2.47
CA ILE A 459 2.31 34.41 3.30
C ILE A 459 3.26 34.62 4.48
N PRO A 460 2.78 34.67 5.74
CA PRO A 460 3.64 34.77 6.92
C PRO A 460 4.61 33.59 7.03
N LEU A 461 5.78 33.82 7.60
CA LEU A 461 6.83 32.80 7.73
C LEU A 461 6.37 31.60 8.56
N GLU A 462 5.53 31.85 9.57
CA GLU A 462 5.03 30.86 10.52
C GLU A 462 4.08 29.84 9.88
N VAL A 463 3.48 30.20 8.74
CA VAL A 463 2.53 29.35 7.99
C VAL A 463 3.02 29.00 6.58
N ASP A 464 4.29 29.25 6.27
CA ASP A 464 4.91 28.93 4.96
C ASP A 464 5.20 27.42 4.83
N ALA A 465 4.17 26.63 4.55
CA ALA A 465 4.26 25.18 4.46
C ALA A 465 5.05 24.69 3.23
N ASP A 466 5.11 25.50 2.16
CA ASP A 466 5.90 25.19 0.96
C ASP A 466 7.39 25.53 1.12
N GLY A 467 7.78 26.25 2.18
CA GLY A 467 9.15 26.73 2.40
C GLY A 467 9.58 27.80 1.42
N ALA A 468 8.65 28.52 0.79
CA ALA A 468 8.92 29.49 -0.26
C ALA A 468 9.87 30.61 0.17
N HIS A 469 10.02 30.88 1.47
CA HIS A 469 10.93 31.90 2.02
C HIS A 469 12.30 31.36 2.43
N TYR A 470 12.55 30.05 2.36
CA TYR A 470 13.78 29.40 2.82
C TYR A 470 15.05 30.10 2.33
N SER A 471 15.15 30.36 1.03
CA SER A 471 16.36 30.94 0.47
C SER A 471 16.66 32.36 0.94
N GLY A 472 15.62 33.15 1.24
CA GLY A 472 15.78 34.47 1.84
C GLY A 472 16.18 34.38 3.31
N GLN A 473 15.55 33.48 4.06
CA GLN A 473 15.85 33.27 5.49
C GLN A 473 17.29 32.78 5.72
N VAL A 474 17.75 31.83 4.91
CA VAL A 474 19.14 31.35 4.94
C VAL A 474 20.14 32.47 4.66
N ALA A 475 19.84 33.34 3.70
CA ALA A 475 20.71 34.48 3.38
C ALA A 475 20.81 35.50 4.53
N LEU A 476 19.79 35.57 5.38
CA LEU A 476 19.76 36.38 6.60
C LEU A 476 20.37 35.66 7.82
N GLY A 477 20.84 34.42 7.66
CA GLY A 477 21.39 33.59 8.74
C GLY A 477 20.36 32.82 9.55
N ASN A 478 19.07 32.87 9.18
CA ASN A 478 18.03 32.06 9.81
C ASN A 478 18.00 30.66 9.17
N LEU A 479 18.65 29.70 9.82
CA LEU A 479 18.72 28.30 9.39
C LEU A 479 17.56 27.45 9.95
N GLU A 480 16.71 28.01 10.80
CA GLU A 480 15.57 27.33 11.43
C GLU A 480 14.33 27.32 10.52
N HIS A 481 14.30 28.14 9.46
CA HIS A 481 13.17 28.15 8.52
C HIS A 481 13.04 26.81 7.79
N PRO A 482 11.81 26.26 7.63
CA PRO A 482 11.60 25.00 6.95
C PRO A 482 12.15 24.98 5.51
N LEU A 483 12.86 23.90 5.18
CA LEU A 483 13.23 23.58 3.80
C LEU A 483 11.98 23.36 2.95
N PRO A 484 11.98 23.78 1.67
CA PRO A 484 10.89 23.45 0.77
C PRO A 484 10.73 21.94 0.61
N VAL A 485 9.49 21.51 0.37
CA VAL A 485 9.09 20.09 0.43
C VAL A 485 9.91 19.18 -0.51
N THR A 486 10.21 19.64 -1.72
CA THR A 486 10.98 18.86 -2.72
C THR A 486 12.47 18.76 -2.36
N PRO A 487 13.21 19.86 -2.09
CA PRO A 487 14.56 19.79 -1.52
C PRO A 487 14.65 18.91 -0.28
N LYS A 488 13.69 19.04 0.65
CA LYS A 488 13.64 18.23 1.87
C LYS A 488 13.52 16.74 1.54
N ALA A 489 12.63 16.38 0.62
CA ALA A 489 12.47 14.99 0.16
C ALA A 489 13.75 14.45 -0.51
N ILE A 490 14.45 15.25 -1.33
CA ILE A 490 15.72 14.86 -1.95
C ILE A 490 16.77 14.55 -0.88
N LEU A 491 16.90 15.42 0.13
CA LEU A 491 17.85 15.22 1.23
C LEU A 491 17.49 14.00 2.08
N TRP A 492 16.20 13.76 2.34
CA TRP A 492 15.75 12.52 2.99
C TRP A 492 16.07 11.27 2.18
N MET A 493 15.95 11.32 0.85
CA MET A 493 16.36 10.20 -0.01
C MET A 493 17.88 9.98 0.09
N MET A 494 18.69 11.05 -0.03
CA MET A 494 20.14 10.94 0.12
C MET A 494 20.55 10.35 1.47
N GLU A 495 19.95 10.83 2.56
CA GLU A 495 20.19 10.33 3.92
C GLU A 495 19.78 8.86 4.06
N HIS A 496 18.57 8.50 3.60
CA HIS A 496 18.07 7.13 3.67
C HIS A 496 18.98 6.13 2.95
N TYR A 497 19.55 6.52 1.81
CA TYR A 497 20.45 5.70 1.02
C TYR A 497 21.94 5.89 1.34
N GLY A 498 22.28 6.62 2.41
CA GLY A 498 23.66 6.79 2.86
C GLY A 498 24.57 7.54 1.89
N VAL A 499 24.02 8.45 1.08
CA VAL A 499 24.78 9.24 0.12
C VAL A 499 25.48 10.39 0.85
N ASP A 500 26.79 10.24 1.08
CA ASP A 500 27.63 11.32 1.63
C ASP A 500 27.91 12.38 0.56
N ILE A 501 27.58 13.63 0.90
CA ILE A 501 27.70 14.80 0.03
C ILE A 501 28.82 15.75 0.46
N LYS A 502 29.42 15.56 1.64
CA LYS A 502 30.40 16.51 2.18
C LYS A 502 31.68 16.47 1.32
N GLY A 503 32.10 17.64 0.84
CA GLY A 503 33.26 17.80 -0.05
C GLY A 503 33.04 17.25 -1.46
N LYS A 504 31.85 16.75 -1.80
CA LYS A 504 31.55 16.22 -3.14
C LYS A 504 31.10 17.33 -4.07
N SER A 505 31.35 17.14 -5.36
CA SER A 505 30.81 18.03 -6.41
C SER A 505 29.37 17.65 -6.72
N CYS A 506 28.45 18.62 -6.62
CA CYS A 506 27.03 18.44 -6.93
C CYS A 506 26.62 19.39 -8.07
N LEU A 507 26.03 18.84 -9.12
CA LEU A 507 25.39 19.62 -10.18
C LEU A 507 23.89 19.71 -9.91
N VAL A 508 23.38 20.93 -9.75
CA VAL A 508 21.95 21.21 -9.67
C VAL A 508 21.50 21.84 -10.98
N VAL A 509 20.65 21.14 -11.73
CA VAL A 509 20.05 21.67 -12.96
C VAL A 509 18.71 22.32 -12.62
N GLY A 510 18.63 23.65 -12.79
CA GLY A 510 17.45 24.45 -12.47
C GLY A 510 17.64 25.39 -11.28
N ARG A 511 16.86 26.48 -11.26
CA ARG A 511 16.99 27.59 -10.30
C ARG A 511 15.65 28.11 -9.75
N SER A 512 14.64 27.26 -9.73
CA SER A 512 13.30 27.64 -9.26
C SER A 512 13.28 27.97 -7.76
N ARG A 513 12.32 28.80 -7.35
CA ARG A 513 12.12 29.24 -5.95
C ARG A 513 11.90 28.08 -4.98
N LEU A 514 11.18 27.05 -5.41
CA LEU A 514 10.78 25.93 -4.56
C LEU A 514 11.72 24.72 -4.65
N VAL A 515 12.56 24.62 -5.69
CA VAL A 515 13.37 23.40 -5.92
C VAL A 515 14.85 23.72 -6.12
N GLY A 516 15.23 24.30 -7.25
CA GLY A 516 16.64 24.38 -7.66
C GLY A 516 17.50 25.26 -6.73
N ALA A 517 17.07 26.51 -6.50
CA ALA A 517 17.79 27.44 -5.64
C ALA A 517 17.89 26.96 -4.17
N PRO A 518 16.80 26.55 -3.51
CA PRO A 518 16.87 26.07 -2.13
C PRO A 518 17.65 24.76 -1.99
N LEU A 519 17.58 23.84 -2.97
CA LEU A 519 18.39 22.63 -2.97
C LEU A 519 19.89 22.95 -3.05
N ALA A 520 20.29 23.87 -3.96
CA ALA A 520 21.67 24.28 -4.08
C ALA A 520 22.22 24.87 -2.77
N GLN A 521 21.46 25.76 -2.12
CA GLN A 521 21.84 26.30 -0.81
C GLN A 521 21.93 25.21 0.27
N ALA A 522 20.96 24.30 0.32
CA ALA A 522 20.92 23.24 1.32
C ALA A 522 22.08 22.25 1.18
N LEU A 523 22.53 21.98 -0.05
CA LEU A 523 23.72 21.16 -0.33
C LEU A 523 25.00 21.90 0.06
N THR A 524 25.11 23.20 -0.26
CA THR A 524 26.25 24.04 0.14
C THR A 524 26.39 24.10 1.66
N LEU A 525 25.30 24.31 2.40
CA LEU A 525 25.30 24.32 3.88
C LEU A 525 25.73 22.98 4.48
N ARG A 526 25.56 21.87 3.74
CA ARG A 526 26.03 20.52 4.13
C ARG A 526 27.46 20.22 3.67
N GLY A 527 28.15 21.21 3.11
CA GLY A 527 29.56 21.13 2.73
C GLY A 527 29.81 20.57 1.34
N ALA A 528 28.81 20.50 0.46
CA ALA A 528 29.01 20.13 -0.94
C ALA A 528 29.61 21.30 -1.74
N VAL A 529 30.35 20.98 -2.81
CA VAL A 529 30.77 21.94 -3.84
C VAL A 529 29.70 21.98 -4.92
N VAL A 530 28.87 23.02 -4.93
CA VAL A 530 27.68 23.07 -5.78
C VAL A 530 27.93 23.89 -7.05
N THR A 531 27.61 23.30 -8.20
CA THR A 531 27.48 23.99 -9.49
C THR A 531 26.01 24.04 -9.87
N VAL A 532 25.51 25.22 -10.25
CA VAL A 532 24.15 25.38 -10.76
C VAL A 532 24.19 25.53 -12.27
N ALA A 533 23.41 24.71 -12.98
CA ALA A 533 23.26 24.74 -14.44
C ALA A 533 21.79 24.94 -14.83
N HIS A 534 21.55 25.11 -16.13
CA HIS A 534 20.23 25.33 -16.71
C HIS A 534 19.94 24.27 -17.76
N SER A 535 18.71 24.24 -18.27
CA SER A 535 18.28 23.23 -19.24
C SER A 535 18.87 23.46 -20.64
N GLU A 536 19.28 24.69 -20.91
CA GLU A 536 20.08 25.11 -22.06
C GLU A 536 21.56 24.76 -21.83
#